data_AF-A0A924EVD4-F1
#
_entry.id   AF-A0A924EVD4-F1
#
_cell.length_a   1.000
_cell.length_b   1.000
_cell.length_c   1.000
_cell.angle_alpha   90.00
_cell.angle_beta   90.00
_cell.angle_gamma   90.00
#
_symmetry.space_group_name_H-M   'P 1'
#
loop_
_entity.id
_entity.type
_entity.pdbx_description
1 polymer ?
#
loop_
_entity_poly.entity_id
_entity_poly.type
_entity_poly.pdbx_seq_one_letter_code
_entity_poly.pdbx_strand_id
1 'polypeptide(L)'
;MWKTRERCALALVLVLVLVLVLVLVLVLVLVLALALALIAPLIAIPGTAVGATAYGSRATAVDGTVQTIDAINPSSRAAGLFALYTPSFGSSTKTNEYGGEAVLRKAGTAGAYQVVSVCTALTTCPKPGDNDIPADGVVLSASPGAPPTSGYSCVTICTPGTCSSWPA
;
A
#
# COMPACT_ATOMS: atom_id res chain seq x y z
N MET A 1 29.47 -51.94 51.10
CA MET A 1 28.57 -50.75 51.15
C MET A 1 29.21 -49.44 50.64
N TRP A 2 30.52 -49.40 50.37
CA TRP A 2 31.22 -48.20 49.87
C TRP A 2 30.89 -47.85 48.39
N LYS A 3 30.74 -48.86 47.53
CA LYS A 3 30.58 -48.70 46.06
C LYS A 3 29.26 -48.04 45.61
N THR A 4 28.24 -48.00 46.46
CA THR A 4 26.94 -47.36 46.16
C THR A 4 26.98 -45.85 46.40
N ARG A 5 27.75 -45.39 47.39
CA ARG A 5 27.86 -43.95 47.73
C ARG A 5 28.62 -43.17 46.66
N GLU A 6 29.67 -43.76 46.10
CA GLU A 6 30.45 -43.17 45.00
C GLU A 6 29.63 -43.01 43.72
N ARG A 7 28.74 -43.98 43.42
CA ARG A 7 27.85 -43.92 42.25
C ARG A 7 26.76 -42.86 42.40
N CYS A 8 26.19 -42.69 43.60
CA CYS A 8 25.23 -41.62 43.88
C CYS A 8 25.90 -40.24 43.81
N ALA A 9 27.12 -40.09 44.33
CA ALA A 9 27.87 -38.84 44.25
C ALA A 9 28.19 -38.47 42.79
N LEU A 10 28.64 -39.44 41.98
CA LEU A 10 28.92 -39.23 40.56
C LEU A 10 27.66 -38.87 39.78
N ALA A 11 26.53 -39.54 40.05
CA ALA A 11 25.26 -39.24 39.41
C ALA A 11 24.74 -37.84 39.77
N LEU A 12 24.86 -37.43 41.04
CA LEU A 12 24.51 -36.07 41.48
C LEU A 12 25.39 -35.02 40.79
N VAL A 13 26.70 -35.25 40.72
CA VAL A 13 27.63 -34.34 40.03
C VAL A 13 27.29 -34.26 38.54
N LEU A 14 27.00 -35.38 37.88
CA LEU A 14 26.60 -35.40 36.47
C LEU A 14 25.31 -34.61 36.24
N VAL A 15 24.30 -34.78 37.11
CA VAL A 15 23.04 -34.04 37.04
C VAL A 15 23.28 -32.54 37.25
N LEU A 16 24.09 -32.16 38.23
CA LEU A 16 24.45 -30.76 38.48
C LEU A 16 25.18 -30.12 37.29
N VAL A 17 26.13 -30.85 36.69
CA VAL A 17 26.84 -30.40 35.49
C VAL A 17 25.88 -30.25 34.31
N LEU A 18 24.98 -31.21 34.10
CA LEU A 18 23.98 -31.16 33.03
C LEU A 18 23.05 -29.95 33.19
N VAL A 19 22.55 -29.71 34.41
CA VAL A 19 21.69 -28.56 34.72
C VAL A 19 22.45 -27.25 34.49
N LEU A 20 23.71 -27.16 34.94
CA LEU A 20 24.54 -25.98 34.73
C LEU A 20 24.76 -25.68 33.24
N VAL A 21 25.07 -26.71 32.45
CA VAL A 21 25.25 -26.57 30.99
C VAL A 21 23.95 -26.13 30.32
N LEU A 22 22.80 -26.71 30.69
CA LEU A 22 21.51 -26.33 30.15
C LEU A 22 21.16 -24.86 30.45
N VAL A 23 21.41 -24.41 31.68
CA VAL A 23 21.19 -23.00 32.08
C VAL A 23 22.09 -22.06 31.29
N LEU A 24 23.37 -22.40 31.12
CA LEU A 24 24.31 -21.61 30.32
C LEU A 24 23.87 -21.47 28.85
N VAL A 25 23.41 -22.56 28.24
CA VAL A 25 22.90 -22.54 26.86
C VAL A 25 21.66 -21.66 26.74
N LEU A 26 20.71 -21.77 27.68
CA LEU A 26 19.50 -20.95 27.68
C LEU A 26 19.82 -19.45 27.82
N VAL A 27 20.74 -19.09 28.72
CA VAL A 27 21.20 -17.70 28.89
C VAL A 27 21.87 -17.18 27.62
N LEU A 28 22.73 -17.99 26.98
CA LEU A 28 23.40 -17.60 25.74
C LEU A 28 22.40 -17.35 24.60
N VAL A 29 21.41 -18.23 24.42
CA VAL A 29 20.36 -18.07 23.40
C VAL A 29 19.54 -16.82 23.65
N LEU A 30 19.17 -16.55 24.90
CA LEU A 30 18.41 -15.34 25.26
C LEU A 30 19.21 -14.06 24.98
N VAL A 31 20.50 -14.03 25.35
CA VAL A 31 21.37 -12.88 25.08
C VAL A 31 21.53 -12.64 23.58
N LEU A 32 21.70 -13.71 22.78
CA LEU A 32 21.82 -13.60 21.33
C LEU A 32 20.53 -13.07 20.68
N ALA A 33 19.37 -13.57 21.11
CA ALA A 33 18.07 -13.11 20.62
C ALA A 33 17.83 -11.63 20.94
N LEU A 34 18.20 -11.19 22.16
CA LEU A 34 18.06 -9.79 22.57
C LEU A 34 19.02 -8.89 21.79
N ALA A 35 20.26 -9.32 21.58
CA ALA A 35 21.25 -8.61 20.76
C ALA A 35 20.76 -8.43 19.31
N LEU A 36 20.19 -9.46 18.69
CA LEU A 36 19.61 -9.38 17.34
C LEU A 36 18.41 -8.42 17.27
N ALA A 37 17.54 -8.43 18.27
CA ALA A 37 16.39 -7.51 18.33
C ALA A 37 16.79 -6.04 18.48
N LEU A 38 17.90 -5.76 19.17
CA LEU A 38 18.45 -4.40 19.35
C LEU A 38 19.12 -3.83 18.09
N ILE A 39 19.50 -4.66 17.11
CA ILE A 39 20.12 -4.22 15.86
C ILE A 39 19.05 -3.89 14.78
N ALA A 40 17.81 -4.35 14.95
CA ALA A 40 16.74 -4.19 13.97
C ALA A 40 16.30 -2.73 13.63
N PRO A 41 16.36 -1.72 14.52
CA PRO A 41 15.81 -0.40 14.18
C PRO A 41 16.79 0.55 13.49
N LEU A 42 18.00 0.12 13.08
CA LEU A 42 19.04 1.02 12.56
C LEU A 42 19.18 1.06 11.04
N ILE A 43 18.19 0.58 10.29
CA ILE A 43 18.06 0.92 8.86
C ILE A 43 16.96 1.97 8.70
N ALA A 44 17.13 3.11 9.37
CA ALA A 44 16.58 4.35 8.87
C ALA A 44 17.40 4.69 7.62
N ILE A 45 16.99 4.15 6.46
CA ILE A 45 17.47 4.63 5.17
C ILE A 45 17.20 6.14 5.22
N PRO A 46 18.20 7.02 5.08
CA PRO A 46 17.93 8.40 4.77
C PRO A 46 17.21 8.38 3.44
N GLY A 47 15.88 8.43 3.49
CA GLY A 47 15.09 8.75 2.33
C GLY A 47 15.64 10.08 1.87
N THR A 48 16.35 10.08 0.74
CA THR A 48 16.52 11.29 -0.02
C THR A 48 15.12 11.82 -0.22
N ALA A 49 14.76 12.85 0.54
CA ALA A 49 13.65 13.72 0.23
C ALA A 49 14.00 14.29 -1.14
N VAL A 50 13.58 13.59 -2.19
CA VAL A 50 13.53 14.10 -3.54
C VAL A 50 12.55 15.25 -3.41
N GLY A 51 13.09 16.45 -3.27
CA GLY A 51 12.33 17.62 -2.83
C GLY A 51 10.99 17.67 -3.53
N ALA A 52 9.94 17.82 -2.73
CA ALA A 52 8.59 18.06 -3.20
C ALA A 52 8.60 19.27 -4.12
N THR A 53 8.73 18.98 -5.41
CA THR A 53 8.00 19.70 -6.42
C THR A 53 6.55 19.68 -5.95
N ALA A 54 5.91 20.85 -5.91
CA ALA A 54 4.49 20.96 -5.62
C ALA A 54 3.73 20.05 -6.61
N TYR A 55 3.43 18.83 -6.21
CA TYR A 55 2.77 17.87 -7.09
C TYR A 55 1.34 18.38 -7.32
N GLY A 56 0.85 18.26 -8.55
CA GLY A 56 -0.57 18.46 -8.82
C GLY A 56 -1.42 17.40 -8.12
N SER A 57 -2.71 17.40 -8.41
CA SER A 57 -3.60 16.31 -8.02
C SER A 57 -3.02 14.96 -8.43
N ARG A 58 -3.20 13.91 -7.62
CA ARG A 58 -2.65 12.57 -7.87
C ARG A 58 -3.50 11.45 -7.31
N ALA A 59 -3.37 10.28 -7.91
CA ALA A 59 -3.93 9.02 -7.45
C ALA A 59 -2.79 8.08 -7.03
N THR A 60 -2.90 7.48 -5.86
CA THR A 60 -1.92 6.52 -5.33
C THR A 60 -2.60 5.19 -5.10
N ALA A 61 -2.15 4.16 -5.78
CA ALA A 61 -2.61 2.80 -5.58
C ALA A 61 -2.03 2.18 -4.30
N VAL A 62 -2.63 1.08 -3.86
CA VAL A 62 -2.21 0.35 -2.64
C VAL A 62 -0.78 -0.20 -2.71
N ASP A 63 -0.25 -0.45 -3.91
CA ASP A 63 1.13 -0.91 -4.13
C ASP A 63 2.16 0.23 -4.10
N GLY A 64 1.71 1.47 -3.89
CA GLY A 64 2.55 2.66 -3.90
C GLY A 64 2.70 3.32 -5.27
N THR A 65 2.13 2.76 -6.34
CA THR A 65 2.15 3.38 -7.67
C THR A 65 1.43 4.73 -7.62
N VAL A 66 2.09 5.79 -8.07
CA VAL A 66 1.55 7.16 -8.11
C VAL A 66 1.32 7.59 -9.54
N GLN A 67 0.13 8.12 -9.81
CA GLN A 67 -0.22 8.74 -11.09
C GLN A 67 -0.66 10.18 -10.88
N THR A 68 -0.12 11.08 -11.69
CA THR A 68 -0.54 12.49 -11.71
C THR A 68 -1.89 12.61 -12.40
N ILE A 69 -2.83 13.30 -11.77
CA ILE A 69 -4.13 13.65 -12.34
C ILE A 69 -3.94 14.97 -13.11
N ASP A 70 -3.98 14.88 -14.44
CA ASP A 70 -3.73 16.00 -15.35
C ASP A 70 -4.86 17.02 -15.34
N ALA A 71 -6.10 16.56 -15.13
CA ALA A 71 -7.28 17.42 -15.11
C ALA A 71 -8.39 16.89 -14.20
N ILE A 72 -9.17 17.80 -13.64
CA ILE A 72 -10.40 17.49 -12.90
C ILE A 72 -11.58 18.02 -13.70
N ASN A 73 -12.56 17.17 -13.97
CA ASN A 73 -13.78 17.49 -14.71
C ASN A 73 -13.53 18.20 -16.06
N PRO A 74 -12.56 17.76 -16.90
CA PRO A 74 -12.34 18.40 -18.18
C PRO A 74 -13.57 18.19 -19.08
N SER A 75 -13.89 19.18 -19.91
CA SER A 75 -14.97 19.07 -20.89
C SER A 75 -14.64 18.13 -22.07
N SER A 76 -13.37 17.75 -22.22
CA SER A 76 -12.88 16.82 -23.23
C SER A 76 -11.67 16.05 -22.72
N ARG A 77 -11.54 14.78 -23.14
CA ARG A 77 -10.47 13.87 -22.73
C ARG A 77 -9.51 13.64 -23.92
N ALA A 78 -8.48 14.47 -24.02
CA ALA A 78 -7.44 14.33 -25.05
C ALA A 78 -6.62 13.05 -24.88
N ALA A 79 -5.89 12.63 -25.93
CA ALA A 79 -4.98 11.49 -25.86
C ALA A 79 -3.89 11.73 -24.79
N GLY A 80 -3.50 10.67 -24.08
CA GLY A 80 -2.52 10.73 -22.99
C GLY A 80 -3.02 11.32 -21.67
N LEU A 81 -4.27 11.81 -21.61
CA LEU A 81 -4.81 12.49 -20.44
C LEU A 81 -5.32 11.50 -19.38
N PHE A 82 -4.91 11.71 -18.12
CA PHE A 82 -5.46 11.06 -16.93
C PHE A 82 -6.33 12.03 -16.14
N ALA A 83 -7.65 11.84 -16.22
CA ALA A 83 -8.66 12.72 -15.62
C ALA A 83 -9.30 12.14 -14.37
N LEU A 84 -9.74 13.03 -13.49
CA LEU A 84 -10.67 12.75 -12.40
C LEU A 84 -12.02 13.40 -12.70
N TYR A 85 -13.10 12.61 -12.69
CA TYR A 85 -14.47 13.10 -12.74
C TYR A 85 -15.14 12.98 -11.38
N THR A 86 -15.74 14.06 -10.91
CA THR A 86 -16.44 14.15 -9.63
C THR A 86 -17.94 14.40 -9.86
N PRO A 87 -18.80 14.24 -8.83
CA PRO A 87 -20.24 14.44 -8.99
C PRO A 87 -20.64 15.85 -9.47
N SER A 88 -19.75 16.84 -9.36
CA SER A 88 -20.02 18.19 -9.88
C SER A 88 -19.93 18.30 -11.40
N PHE A 89 -19.39 17.29 -12.11
CA PHE A 89 -19.40 17.25 -13.57
C PHE A 89 -20.76 16.86 -14.15
N GLY A 90 -21.47 15.96 -13.46
CA GLY A 90 -22.74 15.40 -13.90
C GLY A 90 -22.92 13.95 -13.46
N SER A 91 -23.90 13.27 -14.04
CA SER A 91 -24.23 11.87 -13.72
C SER A 91 -23.30 10.85 -14.39
N SER A 92 -22.59 11.22 -15.47
CA SER A 92 -21.63 10.35 -16.18
C SER A 92 -20.47 11.16 -16.76
N THR A 93 -19.39 10.49 -17.14
CA THR A 93 -18.17 11.12 -17.67
C THR A 93 -18.30 11.61 -19.11
N LYS A 94 -19.24 11.07 -19.89
CA LYS A 94 -19.52 11.48 -21.28
C LYS A 94 -18.29 11.45 -22.19
N THR A 95 -17.33 10.56 -21.91
CA THR A 95 -16.15 10.39 -22.77
C THR A 95 -16.40 9.31 -23.83
N ASN A 96 -15.49 9.20 -24.80
CA ASN A 96 -15.59 8.20 -25.86
C ASN A 96 -15.12 6.81 -25.40
N GLU A 97 -15.39 5.79 -26.20
CA GLU A 97 -15.09 4.38 -25.90
C GLU A 97 -13.59 4.02 -25.88
N TYR A 98 -12.69 4.97 -26.14
CA TYR A 98 -11.25 4.70 -26.21
C TYR A 98 -10.60 4.82 -24.82
N GLY A 99 -9.65 3.93 -24.48
CA GLY A 99 -8.98 3.97 -23.17
C GLY A 99 -9.75 3.21 -22.08
N GLY A 100 -9.84 3.74 -20.87
CA GLY A 100 -10.59 3.08 -19.80
C GLY A 100 -10.89 3.94 -18.59
N GLU A 101 -11.87 3.48 -17.80
CA GLU A 101 -12.37 4.16 -16.62
C GLU A 101 -12.46 3.22 -15.43
N ALA A 102 -12.11 3.72 -14.26
CA ALA A 102 -12.35 3.06 -12.98
C ALA A 102 -13.39 3.88 -12.20
N VAL A 103 -14.45 3.21 -11.74
CA VAL A 103 -15.47 3.79 -10.87
C VAL A 103 -15.08 3.56 -9.42
N LEU A 104 -15.01 4.64 -8.65
CA LEU A 104 -14.52 4.64 -7.28
C LEU A 104 -15.60 5.16 -6.34
N ARG A 105 -15.69 4.58 -5.15
CA ARG A 105 -16.53 5.10 -4.05
C ARG A 105 -15.70 5.43 -2.84
N LYS A 106 -16.11 6.47 -2.10
CA LYS A 106 -15.42 6.88 -0.87
C LYS A 106 -15.37 5.71 0.11
N ALA A 107 -14.20 5.51 0.70
CA ALA A 107 -14.03 4.62 1.83
C ALA A 107 -14.23 5.40 3.15
N GLY A 108 -14.04 4.71 4.29
CA GLY A 108 -14.17 5.32 5.63
C GLY A 108 -13.09 6.35 5.99
N THR A 109 -12.04 6.48 5.16
CA THR A 109 -10.92 7.40 5.38
C THR A 109 -10.95 8.51 4.34
N ALA A 110 -10.69 9.76 4.76
CA ALA A 110 -10.63 10.91 3.85
C ALA A 110 -9.61 10.68 2.72
N GLY A 111 -10.02 10.94 1.48
CA GLY A 111 -9.19 10.74 0.29
C GLY A 111 -9.01 9.26 -0.14
N ALA A 112 -9.45 8.30 0.67
CA ALA A 112 -9.41 6.88 0.31
C ALA A 112 -10.67 6.47 -0.45
N TYR A 113 -10.47 5.66 -1.49
CA TYR A 113 -11.54 5.16 -2.33
C TYR A 113 -11.37 3.66 -2.59
N GLN A 114 -12.49 2.96 -2.66
CA GLN A 114 -12.57 1.60 -3.15
C GLN A 114 -12.88 1.62 -4.64
N VAL A 115 -12.15 0.81 -5.42
CA VAL A 115 -12.46 0.59 -6.83
C VAL A 115 -13.63 -0.39 -6.91
N VAL A 116 -14.76 0.06 -7.47
CA VAL A 116 -15.99 -0.74 -7.58
C VAL A 116 -16.05 -1.47 -8.92
N SER A 117 -15.62 -0.81 -9.99
CA SER A 117 -15.54 -1.40 -11.31
C SER A 117 -14.42 -0.76 -12.12
N VAL A 118 -13.88 -1.52 -13.07
CA VAL A 118 -12.95 -1.03 -14.08
C VAL A 118 -13.46 -1.49 -15.44
N CYS A 119 -13.58 -0.57 -16.38
CA CYS A 119 -14.08 -0.80 -17.71
C CYS A 119 -13.11 -0.17 -18.71
N THR A 120 -12.47 -0.99 -19.53
CA THR A 120 -11.49 -0.52 -20.52
C THR A 120 -11.86 -1.01 -21.91
N ALA A 121 -11.40 -0.30 -22.93
CA ALA A 121 -11.54 -0.66 -24.34
C ALA A 121 -10.91 -2.02 -24.69
N LEU A 122 -10.03 -2.53 -23.82
CA LEU A 122 -9.38 -3.83 -23.96
C LEU A 122 -10.18 -4.97 -23.31
N THR A 123 -11.26 -4.64 -22.61
CA THR A 123 -12.13 -5.60 -21.91
C THR A 123 -13.52 -5.60 -22.54
N THR A 124 -14.27 -6.69 -22.36
CA THR A 124 -15.67 -6.79 -22.81
C THR A 124 -16.58 -6.06 -21.82
N CYS A 125 -16.54 -4.73 -21.84
CA CYS A 125 -17.46 -3.91 -21.07
C CYS A 125 -18.26 -2.98 -22.00
N PRO A 126 -19.54 -2.71 -21.68
CA PRO A 126 -20.44 -2.04 -22.62
C PRO A 126 -20.14 -0.54 -22.81
N LYS A 127 -19.43 0.11 -21.87
CA LYS A 127 -19.19 1.56 -21.85
C LYS A 127 -17.81 1.95 -21.27
N PRO A 128 -16.69 1.66 -21.96
CA PRO A 128 -15.33 1.91 -21.45
C PRO A 128 -14.96 3.38 -21.19
N GLY A 129 -15.76 4.34 -21.65
CA GLY A 129 -15.54 5.76 -21.36
C GLY A 129 -16.79 6.58 -21.04
N ASP A 130 -17.90 5.95 -20.69
CA ASP A 130 -19.08 6.70 -20.22
C ASP A 130 -19.69 5.98 -19.02
N ASN A 131 -18.94 5.94 -17.93
CA ASN A 131 -19.41 5.36 -16.68
C ASN A 131 -20.19 6.38 -15.85
N ASP A 132 -21.18 5.88 -15.12
CA ASP A 132 -21.92 6.66 -14.15
C ASP A 132 -20.99 7.12 -13.02
N ILE A 133 -21.09 8.39 -12.66
CA ILE A 133 -20.33 8.98 -11.55
C ILE A 133 -21.14 8.80 -10.26
N PRO A 134 -20.68 8.01 -9.28
CA PRO A 134 -21.42 7.79 -8.04
C PRO A 134 -21.54 9.09 -7.23
N ALA A 135 -22.69 9.35 -6.62
CA ALA A 135 -22.92 10.54 -5.79
C ALA A 135 -21.94 10.64 -4.60
N ASP A 136 -21.49 9.49 -4.08
CA ASP A 136 -20.52 9.32 -3.01
C ASP A 136 -19.10 8.98 -3.51
N GLY A 137 -18.83 9.19 -4.80
CA GLY A 137 -17.63 8.65 -5.45
C GLY A 137 -17.03 9.58 -6.49
N VAL A 138 -16.18 9.00 -7.33
CA VAL A 138 -15.48 9.64 -8.44
C VAL A 138 -15.20 8.60 -9.52
N VAL A 139 -14.80 9.06 -10.72
CA VAL A 139 -14.32 8.20 -11.80
C VAL A 139 -12.91 8.65 -12.20
N LEU A 140 -11.97 7.71 -12.24
CA LEU A 140 -10.65 7.92 -12.85
C LEU A 140 -10.70 7.49 -14.31
N SER A 141 -10.33 8.36 -15.22
CA SER A 141 -10.48 8.15 -16.66
C SER A 141 -9.14 8.32 -17.37
N ALA A 142 -8.69 7.28 -18.05
CA ALA A 142 -7.42 7.21 -18.78
C ALA A 142 -7.69 7.11 -20.29
N SER A 143 -7.31 8.14 -21.03
CA SER A 143 -7.29 8.08 -22.49
C SER A 143 -6.26 7.08 -23.01
N PRO A 144 -6.35 6.64 -24.29
CA PRO A 144 -5.25 5.95 -24.93
C PRO A 144 -3.91 6.70 -24.76
N GLY A 145 -2.86 5.96 -24.40
CA GLY A 145 -1.54 6.52 -24.10
C GLY A 145 -1.37 7.03 -22.67
N ALA A 146 -2.44 7.11 -21.88
CA ALA A 146 -2.34 7.36 -20.44
C ALA A 146 -2.00 6.06 -19.68
N PRO A 147 -1.46 6.16 -18.45
CA PRO A 147 -1.20 5.01 -17.59
C PRO A 147 -2.48 4.18 -17.32
N PRO A 148 -2.37 2.86 -17.11
CA PRO A 148 -3.53 1.99 -16.91
C PRO A 148 -4.25 2.29 -15.58
N THR A 149 -5.58 2.18 -15.60
CA THR A 149 -6.47 2.31 -14.42
C THR A 149 -6.81 0.98 -13.74
N SER A 150 -6.35 -0.14 -14.28
CA SER A 150 -6.73 -1.50 -13.85
C SER A 150 -5.73 -2.13 -12.89
N GLY A 151 -6.22 -2.98 -11.98
CA GLY A 151 -5.39 -3.86 -11.14
C GLY A 151 -5.33 -3.48 -9.66
N TYR A 152 -5.94 -2.37 -9.26
CA TYR A 152 -5.92 -1.87 -7.90
C TYR A 152 -7.30 -1.98 -7.24
N SER A 153 -7.35 -2.55 -6.03
CA SER A 153 -8.60 -2.65 -5.25
C SER A 153 -8.92 -1.36 -4.49
N CYS A 154 -7.89 -0.59 -4.14
CA CYS A 154 -7.99 0.66 -3.39
C CYS A 154 -7.08 1.73 -3.99
N VAL A 155 -7.55 2.97 -3.99
CA VAL A 155 -6.81 4.13 -4.47
C VAL A 155 -7.02 5.29 -3.50
N THR A 156 -5.94 6.00 -3.18
CA THR A 156 -5.97 7.27 -2.46
C THR A 156 -5.87 8.40 -3.45
N ILE A 157 -6.83 9.32 -3.47
CA ILE A 157 -6.82 10.51 -4.32
C ILE A 157 -6.51 11.74 -3.47
N CYS A 158 -5.46 12.45 -3.86
CA CYS A 158 -5.06 13.71 -3.25
C CYS A 158 -5.19 14.84 -4.26
N THR A 159 -6.00 15.84 -3.94
CA THR A 159 -6.05 17.13 -4.65
C THR A 159 -5.53 18.23 -3.71
N PRO A 160 -5.12 19.40 -4.24
CA PRO A 160 -4.75 20.54 -3.42
C PRO A 160 -5.82 20.85 -2.35
N GLY A 161 -5.43 20.72 -1.08
CA GLY A 161 -6.29 20.98 0.08
C GLY A 161 -7.03 19.77 0.67
N THR A 162 -6.97 18.57 0.07
CA THR A 162 -7.70 17.38 0.61
C THR A 162 -6.84 16.36 1.33
N CYS A 163 -5.52 16.37 1.14
CA CYS A 163 -4.58 15.52 1.86
C CYS A 163 -3.69 16.36 2.78
N SER A 164 -3.68 16.02 4.07
CA SER A 164 -2.86 16.68 5.11
C SER A 164 -1.36 16.34 5.00
N SER A 165 -1.02 15.28 4.25
CA SER A 165 0.36 14.87 3.98
C SER A 165 0.62 14.86 2.47
N TRP A 166 1.06 15.99 1.93
CA TRP A 166 1.95 15.95 0.78
C TRP A 166 3.25 15.31 1.28
N PRO A 167 3.70 14.16 0.75
CA PRO A 167 5.06 13.72 0.97
C PRO A 167 5.93 14.82 0.38
N ALA A 168 6.71 15.42 1.28
CA ALA A 168 7.74 16.38 0.97
C ALA A 168 8.87 15.75 0.15
#